data_AF-A0A7C5L1V3-F1
#
_entry.id   AF-A0A7C5L1V3-F1
#
_cell.length_a   1.000
_cell.length_b   1.000
_cell.length_c   1.000
_cell.angle_alpha   90.00
_cell.angle_beta   90.00
_cell.angle_gamma   90.00
#
_symmetry.space_group_name_H-M   'P 1'
#
loop_
_entity.id
_entity.type
_entity.pdbx_description
1 polymer ?
#
loop_
_entity_poly.entity_id
_entity_poly.type
_entity_poly.pdbx_seq_one_letter_code
_entity_poly.pdbx_strand_id
1 'polypeptide(L)'
;MMTKYIPLLFLLFVFSVSAASHVDAAPDKAKSVDKAMDKGGKAVIPDGLSEKKVKDKWGVEEFKIRLTSAGYMLDVRYRVTDKVKAKPLFKRQLRPFVIDEATGVRYGVPSTSKLGYIRQAPSSVKENKVYFLLIANPGKRLKRGDKLSLVIGDFKVEHIIVE
;
A
#
# COMPACT_ATOMS: atom_id res chain seq x y z
N MET A 1 55.71 33.06 9.20
CA MET A 1 54.59 33.96 8.91
C MET A 1 53.29 33.23 9.28
N MET A 2 52.85 33.32 10.54
CA MET A 2 51.93 34.35 11.06
C MET A 2 50.47 34.13 10.61
N THR A 3 49.66 33.51 11.50
CA THR A 3 48.49 34.08 12.24
C THR A 3 47.18 34.08 11.40
N LYS A 4 45.96 33.70 11.82
CA LYS A 4 45.22 33.76 13.11
C LYS A 4 44.04 32.75 13.14
N TYR A 5 43.66 32.37 14.36
CA TYR A 5 42.37 31.84 14.84
C TYR A 5 41.19 32.82 14.63
N ILE A 6 39.92 32.33 14.71
CA ILE A 6 38.84 32.72 15.68
C ILE A 6 37.46 32.18 15.23
N PRO A 7 36.53 31.83 16.15
CA PRO A 7 35.67 30.65 16.06
C PRO A 7 34.15 30.92 16.04
N LEU A 8 33.38 29.83 16.02
CA LEU A 8 32.12 29.58 16.76
C LEU A 8 31.06 30.71 16.76
N LEU A 9 30.02 30.56 15.93
CA LEU A 9 28.75 31.26 16.12
C LEU A 9 27.64 30.24 16.41
N PHE A 10 27.32 30.12 17.70
CA PHE A 10 26.05 29.62 18.22
C PHE A 10 24.92 30.51 17.70
N LEU A 11 23.87 29.94 17.11
CA LEU A 11 22.56 30.60 17.07
C LEU A 11 21.47 29.59 17.43
N LEU A 12 21.21 29.54 18.74
CA LEU A 12 19.99 29.04 19.34
C LEU A 12 18.81 29.88 18.84
N PHE A 13 17.88 29.27 18.11
CA PHE A 13 16.57 29.84 17.88
C PHE A 13 15.63 29.30 18.97
N VAL A 14 15.46 30.10 20.02
CA VAL A 14 14.43 29.96 21.06
C VAL A 14 13.43 31.11 20.85
N PHE A 15 12.20 30.92 21.36
CA PHE A 15 11.00 31.76 21.31
C PHE A 15 10.06 31.40 20.14
N SER A 16 8.79 31.02 20.36
CA SER A 16 7.87 31.54 21.37
C SER A 16 6.85 30.49 21.84
N VAL A 17 6.70 30.40 23.16
CA VAL A 17 5.54 29.82 23.84
C VAL A 17 4.43 30.88 23.85
N SER A 18 3.25 30.54 23.35
CA SER A 18 2.01 31.20 23.78
C SER A 18 1.11 30.12 24.37
N ALA A 19 0.73 30.35 25.62
CA ALA A 19 -0.03 29.48 26.48
C ALA A 19 -1.34 30.16 26.89
N ALA A 20 -2.23 29.32 27.43
CA ALA A 20 -3.56 29.58 28.00
C ALA A 20 -4.67 29.64 26.97
N SER A 21 -5.79 28.90 27.10
CA SER A 21 -6.45 28.25 28.25
C SER A 21 -7.63 27.46 27.65
N HIS A 22 -8.33 26.48 28.21
CA HIS A 22 -8.48 25.78 29.49
C HIS A 22 -9.28 24.49 29.11
N VAL A 23 -8.86 23.29 29.52
CA VAL A 23 -9.37 22.53 30.69
C VAL A 23 -10.69 21.75 30.43
N ASP A 24 -10.53 20.42 30.53
CA ASP A 24 -11.44 19.39 31.04
C ASP A 24 -12.39 18.55 30.15
N ALA A 25 -12.26 17.24 30.44
CA ALA A 25 -13.27 16.20 30.50
C ALA A 25 -13.76 15.55 29.19
N ALA A 26 -13.17 14.38 28.89
CA ALA A 26 -13.99 13.24 28.47
C ALA A 26 -14.94 12.85 29.62
N PRO A 27 -16.16 12.37 29.31
CA PRO A 27 -16.27 10.92 29.21
C PRO A 27 -17.12 10.43 28.02
N ASP A 28 -16.62 9.32 27.47
CA ASP A 28 -17.30 8.16 26.91
C ASP A 28 -18.84 8.18 26.81
N LYS A 29 -19.35 8.05 25.57
CA LYS A 29 -20.51 7.21 25.28
C LYS A 29 -20.49 6.68 23.85
N ALA A 30 -19.96 5.46 23.74
CA ALA A 30 -20.33 4.51 22.72
C ALA A 30 -21.86 4.33 22.60
N LYS A 31 -22.36 4.34 21.35
CA LYS A 31 -23.54 3.64 20.80
C LYS A 31 -23.72 4.15 19.36
N SER A 32 -23.83 3.34 18.32
CA SER A 32 -24.22 1.94 18.21
C SER A 32 -23.56 1.35 16.96
N VAL A 33 -22.61 0.45 17.20
CA VAL A 33 -22.11 -0.49 16.19
C VAL A 33 -23.13 -1.61 16.13
N ASP A 34 -24.13 -1.46 15.28
CA ASP A 34 -25.01 -2.55 14.88
C ASP A 34 -25.35 -2.34 13.41
N LYS A 35 -24.69 -3.08 12.51
CA LYS A 35 -25.36 -4.08 11.67
C LYS A 35 -24.40 -4.78 10.71
N ALA A 36 -24.42 -6.10 10.87
CA ALA A 36 -24.21 -7.15 9.87
C ALA A 36 -22.78 -7.36 9.34
N MET A 37 -22.07 -8.26 10.04
CA MET A 37 -21.30 -9.32 9.39
C MET A 37 -22.18 -10.00 8.33
N ASP A 38 -21.96 -9.65 7.07
CA ASP A 38 -22.34 -10.50 5.95
C ASP A 38 -21.30 -11.63 5.83
N LYS A 39 -21.80 -12.87 5.81
CA LYS A 39 -20.98 -14.08 5.79
C LYS A 39 -20.39 -14.27 4.40
N GLY A 40 -19.20 -13.71 4.20
CA GLY A 40 -18.38 -14.00 3.03
C GLY A 40 -17.30 -12.95 2.92
N GLY A 41 -16.09 -13.27 3.34
CA GLY A 41 -14.94 -12.35 3.46
C GLY A 41 -14.67 -11.54 2.19
N LYS A 42 -15.36 -10.39 2.10
CA LYS A 42 -15.14 -9.35 1.11
C LYS A 42 -14.66 -8.14 1.89
N ALA A 43 -13.37 -7.84 1.77
CA ALA A 43 -12.81 -6.64 2.35
C ALA A 43 -13.63 -5.45 1.83
N VAL A 44 -14.27 -4.71 2.73
CA VAL A 44 -15.01 -3.49 2.39
C VAL A 44 -13.94 -2.43 2.15
N ILE A 45 -13.72 -2.09 0.88
CA ILE A 45 -12.75 -1.10 0.42
C ILE A 45 -13.46 0.27 0.36
N PRO A 46 -13.18 1.22 1.27
CA PRO A 46 -13.84 2.53 1.25
C PRO A 46 -13.15 3.48 0.24
N ASP A 47 -13.76 3.57 -0.94
CA ASP A 47 -13.71 4.64 -1.96
C ASP A 47 -12.36 5.16 -2.48
N GLY A 48 -11.73 4.31 -3.30
CA GLY A 48 -10.68 4.65 -4.26
C GLY A 48 -10.79 3.70 -5.44
N LEU A 49 -11.45 4.16 -6.51
CA LEU A 49 -12.14 3.36 -7.53
C LEU A 49 -12.91 2.16 -6.93
N SER A 50 -14.21 2.35 -6.65
CA SER A 50 -15.13 1.25 -6.31
C SER A 50 -14.80 -0.02 -7.12
N GLU A 51 -14.74 -1.19 -6.49
CA GLU A 51 -14.34 -2.46 -7.10
C GLU A 51 -15.01 -2.72 -8.47
N LYS A 52 -16.25 -2.27 -8.63
CA LYS A 52 -16.99 -2.28 -9.89
C LYS A 52 -16.31 -1.49 -11.03
N LYS A 53 -15.85 -0.26 -10.76
CA LYS A 53 -15.10 0.58 -11.73
C LYS A 53 -13.78 -0.07 -12.13
N VAL A 54 -13.10 -0.72 -11.18
CA VAL A 54 -11.85 -1.47 -11.46
C VAL A 54 -12.15 -2.63 -12.40
N LYS A 55 -13.15 -3.44 -12.08
CA LYS A 55 -13.59 -4.57 -12.91
C LYS A 55 -13.97 -4.13 -14.32
N ASP A 56 -14.80 -3.11 -14.43
CA ASP A 56 -15.34 -2.65 -15.72
C ASP A 56 -14.23 -2.10 -16.64
N LYS A 57 -13.26 -1.35 -16.08
CA LYS A 57 -12.17 -0.72 -16.84
C LYS A 57 -11.00 -1.67 -17.12
N TRP A 58 -10.59 -2.45 -16.12
CA TRP A 58 -9.32 -3.20 -16.15
C TRP A 58 -9.50 -4.72 -16.22
N GLY A 59 -10.72 -5.24 -16.07
CA GLY A 59 -10.98 -6.67 -16.17
C GLY A 59 -10.34 -7.47 -15.03
N VAL A 60 -10.26 -6.89 -13.84
CA VAL A 60 -9.68 -7.51 -12.64
C VAL A 60 -10.54 -7.24 -11.41
N GLU A 61 -10.58 -8.20 -10.49
CA GLU A 61 -11.36 -8.13 -9.24
C GLU A 61 -10.71 -8.95 -8.11
N GLU A 62 -11.38 -9.04 -6.95
CA GLU A 62 -10.96 -9.90 -5.82
C GLU A 62 -9.54 -9.59 -5.31
N PHE A 63 -9.23 -8.31 -5.08
CA PHE A 63 -7.92 -7.91 -4.55
C PHE A 63 -7.74 -8.34 -3.09
N LYS A 64 -6.64 -9.03 -2.80
CA LYS A 64 -6.27 -9.47 -1.45
C LYS A 64 -4.79 -9.27 -1.22
N ILE A 65 -4.42 -8.82 -0.02
CA ILE A 65 -3.02 -8.67 0.37
C ILE A 65 -2.80 -9.45 1.66
N ARG A 66 -1.79 -10.32 1.67
CA ARG A 66 -1.43 -11.15 2.83
C ARG A 66 0.03 -11.00 3.18
N LEU A 67 0.32 -10.99 4.47
CA LEU A 67 1.69 -11.15 4.94
C LEU A 67 2.15 -12.60 4.77
N THR A 68 3.33 -12.76 4.18
CA THR A 68 4.00 -14.04 3.95
C THR A 68 5.47 -13.94 4.39
N SER A 69 6.20 -15.06 4.32
CA SER A 69 7.63 -15.09 4.68
C SER A 69 7.92 -14.48 6.05
N ALA A 70 7.16 -14.88 7.09
CA ALA A 70 7.24 -14.32 8.45
C ALA A 70 7.11 -12.78 8.53
N GLY A 71 6.37 -12.18 7.59
CA GLY A 71 6.11 -10.75 7.48
C GLY A 71 7.10 -9.97 6.60
N TYR A 72 8.10 -10.63 6.01
CA TYR A 72 9.06 -9.97 5.13
C TYR A 72 8.56 -9.78 3.70
N MET A 73 7.43 -10.37 3.35
CA MET A 73 6.85 -10.26 2.01
C MET A 73 5.34 -10.09 2.09
N LEU A 74 4.78 -9.44 1.07
CA LEU A 74 3.36 -9.43 0.80
C LEU A 74 3.06 -10.30 -0.42
N ASP A 75 2.03 -11.12 -0.30
CA ASP A 75 1.39 -11.83 -1.41
C ASP A 75 0.12 -11.06 -1.79
N VAL A 76 0.21 -10.33 -2.91
CA VAL A 76 -0.89 -9.55 -3.47
C VAL A 76 -1.56 -10.37 -4.55
N ARG A 77 -2.83 -10.73 -4.36
CA ARG A 77 -3.60 -11.56 -5.29
C ARG A 77 -4.75 -10.78 -5.89
N TYR A 78 -5.05 -11.07 -7.14
CA TYR A 78 -6.22 -10.55 -7.86
C TYR A 78 -6.65 -11.55 -8.94
N ARG A 79 -7.94 -11.54 -9.28
CA ARG A 79 -8.51 -12.36 -10.35
C ARG A 79 -8.60 -11.55 -11.63
N VAL A 80 -8.23 -12.14 -12.76
CA VAL A 80 -8.54 -11.59 -14.09
C VAL A 80 -9.92 -12.06 -14.52
N THR A 81 -10.83 -11.13 -14.82
CA THR A 81 -12.18 -11.40 -15.31
C THR A 81 -12.33 -11.16 -16.80
N ASP A 82 -11.49 -10.31 -17.39
CA ASP A 82 -11.47 -10.03 -18.84
C ASP A 82 -10.01 -9.95 -19.29
N LYS A 83 -9.58 -10.94 -20.07
CA LYS A 83 -8.19 -11.05 -20.52
C LYS A 83 -7.76 -9.91 -21.45
N VAL A 84 -8.68 -9.31 -22.20
CA VAL A 84 -8.39 -8.24 -23.16
C VAL A 84 -8.12 -6.95 -22.39
N LYS A 85 -8.99 -6.62 -21.42
CA LYS A 85 -8.84 -5.45 -20.55
C LYS A 85 -7.65 -5.55 -19.61
N ALA A 86 -7.34 -6.76 -19.12
CA ALA A 86 -6.24 -6.97 -18.17
C ALA A 86 -4.85 -7.03 -18.83
N LYS A 87 -4.77 -7.27 -20.15
CA LYS A 87 -3.50 -7.41 -20.90
C LYS A 87 -2.47 -6.31 -20.63
N PRO A 88 -2.84 -5.01 -20.50
CA PRO A 88 -1.88 -3.96 -20.21
C PRO A 88 -1.14 -4.14 -18.87
N LEU A 89 -1.76 -4.76 -17.86
CA LEU A 89 -1.18 -4.97 -16.52
C LEU A 89 0.02 -5.93 -16.52
N PHE A 90 0.16 -6.75 -17.55
CA PHE A 90 1.19 -7.79 -17.64
C PHE A 90 2.39 -7.39 -18.50
N LYS A 91 2.46 -6.13 -18.98
CA LYS A 91 3.61 -5.61 -19.74
C LYS A 91 4.91 -5.73 -18.92
N ARG A 92 6.00 -6.20 -19.56
CA ARG A 92 7.28 -6.50 -18.90
C ARG A 92 7.97 -5.27 -18.29
N GLN A 93 7.66 -4.09 -18.80
CA GLN A 93 8.23 -2.82 -18.38
C GLN A 93 7.57 -2.27 -17.11
N LEU A 94 6.35 -2.73 -16.79
CA LEU A 94 5.65 -2.27 -15.60
C LEU A 94 6.33 -2.78 -14.34
N ARG A 95 6.47 -1.89 -13.36
CA ARG A 95 7.03 -2.19 -12.05
C ARG A 95 5.92 -2.02 -11.02
N PRO A 96 5.20 -3.10 -10.65
CA PRO A 96 4.20 -3.04 -9.61
C PRO A 96 4.80 -2.63 -8.27
N PHE A 97 4.05 -1.84 -7.50
CA PHE A 97 4.37 -1.51 -6.13
C PHE A 97 3.09 -1.26 -5.34
N VAL A 98 3.20 -1.31 -4.02
CA VAL A 98 2.14 -0.86 -3.11
C VAL A 98 2.59 0.40 -2.38
N ILE A 99 1.63 1.24 -2.02
CA ILE A 99 1.81 2.43 -1.21
C ILE A 99 1.14 2.17 0.12
N ASP A 100 1.86 2.37 1.22
CA ASP A 100 1.25 2.51 2.53
C ASP A 100 0.50 3.84 2.60
N GLU A 101 -0.82 3.80 2.77
CA GLU A 101 -1.64 5.02 2.77
C GLU A 101 -1.42 5.88 4.01
N ALA A 102 -0.92 5.31 5.11
CA ALA A 102 -0.62 6.06 6.32
C ALA A 102 0.67 6.88 6.19
N THR A 103 1.68 6.33 5.50
CA THR A 103 3.03 6.93 5.44
C THR A 103 3.43 7.44 4.06
N GLY A 104 2.72 7.05 3.00
CA GLY A 104 3.07 7.31 1.61
C GLY A 104 4.26 6.50 1.08
N VAL A 105 4.85 5.62 1.90
CA VAL A 105 6.03 4.83 1.54
C VAL A 105 5.68 3.78 0.48
N ARG A 106 6.57 3.60 -0.48
CA ARG A 106 6.41 2.64 -1.60
C ARG A 106 7.19 1.37 -1.34
N TYR A 107 6.55 0.23 -1.58
CA TYR A 107 7.13 -1.11 -1.48
C TYR A 107 7.00 -1.81 -2.82
N GLY A 108 8.13 -2.19 -3.42
CA GLY A 108 8.20 -2.74 -4.76
C GLY A 108 8.43 -4.25 -4.79
N VAL A 109 8.34 -4.80 -6.01
CA VAL A 109 8.76 -6.16 -6.31
C VAL A 109 10.26 -6.31 -6.03
N PRO A 110 10.69 -7.34 -5.27
CA PRO A 110 12.11 -7.57 -5.03
C PRO A 110 12.84 -7.89 -6.34
N SER A 111 14.04 -7.34 -6.47
CA SER A 111 14.98 -7.69 -7.53
C SER A 111 16.24 -8.31 -6.96
N THR A 112 16.79 -9.31 -7.64
CA THR A 112 18.13 -9.83 -7.34
C THR A 112 19.08 -9.51 -8.49
N SER A 113 20.37 -9.42 -8.20
CA SER A 113 21.40 -9.15 -9.22
C SER A 113 21.42 -10.19 -10.35
N LYS A 114 21.03 -11.44 -10.05
CA LYS A 114 21.05 -12.56 -10.99
C LYS A 114 19.73 -12.79 -11.73
N LEU A 115 18.60 -12.69 -11.05
CA LEU A 115 17.28 -13.02 -11.61
C LEU A 115 16.48 -11.78 -12.04
N GLY A 116 16.99 -10.57 -11.76
CA GLY A 116 16.22 -9.34 -11.96
C GLY A 116 14.98 -9.30 -11.05
N TYR A 117 13.91 -8.64 -11.51
CA TYR A 117 12.66 -8.52 -10.77
C TYR A 117 11.87 -9.83 -10.76
N ILE A 118 11.52 -10.33 -9.58
CA ILE A 118 10.75 -11.56 -9.41
C ILE A 118 9.26 -11.26 -9.66
N ARG A 119 8.77 -11.51 -10.88
CA ARG A 119 7.38 -11.24 -11.25
C ARG A 119 6.78 -12.33 -12.11
N GLN A 120 5.45 -12.40 -12.10
CA GLN A 120 4.70 -13.15 -13.09
C GLN A 120 4.65 -12.35 -14.41
N ALA A 121 5.15 -12.95 -15.48
CA ALA A 121 5.04 -12.43 -16.85
C ALA A 121 4.57 -13.56 -17.76
N PRO A 122 3.29 -13.96 -17.68
CA PRO A 122 2.76 -15.04 -18.50
C PRO A 122 2.79 -14.63 -19.99
N SER A 123 3.09 -15.58 -20.88
CA SER A 123 3.03 -15.35 -22.33
C SER A 123 1.60 -15.04 -22.82
N SER A 124 0.59 -15.53 -22.11
CA SER A 124 -0.82 -15.25 -22.34
C SER A 124 -1.56 -15.03 -21.02
N VAL A 125 -2.40 -13.99 -20.98
CA VAL A 125 -3.30 -13.73 -19.85
C VAL A 125 -4.49 -14.67 -19.96
N LYS A 126 -4.75 -15.42 -18.88
CA LYS A 126 -5.89 -16.34 -18.77
C LYS A 126 -7.00 -15.68 -17.98
N GLU A 127 -8.21 -15.79 -18.51
CA GLU A 127 -9.44 -15.34 -17.87
C GLU A 127 -9.80 -16.27 -16.71
N ASN A 128 -10.53 -15.74 -15.71
CA ASN A 128 -10.92 -16.42 -14.47
C ASN A 128 -9.75 -17.00 -13.65
N LYS A 129 -8.52 -16.55 -13.91
CA LYS A 129 -7.32 -16.99 -13.20
C LYS A 129 -6.92 -15.97 -12.13
N VAL A 130 -6.53 -16.48 -10.96
CA VAL A 130 -5.90 -15.69 -9.91
C VAL A 130 -4.41 -15.55 -10.22
N TYR A 131 -3.96 -14.31 -10.26
CA TYR A 131 -2.56 -13.94 -10.39
C TYR A 131 -2.05 -13.40 -9.06
N PHE A 132 -0.73 -13.41 -8.89
CA PHE A 132 -0.09 -12.90 -7.68
C PHE A 132 1.11 -12.01 -7.99
N LEU A 133 1.38 -11.08 -7.08
CA LEU A 133 2.57 -10.26 -7.04
C LEU A 133 3.22 -10.41 -5.66
N LEU A 134 4.53 -10.61 -5.65
CA LEU A 134 5.31 -10.63 -4.44
C LEU A 134 5.97 -9.27 -4.25
N ILE A 135 5.71 -8.65 -3.10
CA ILE A 135 6.26 -7.34 -2.75
C ILE A 135 7.11 -7.48 -1.48
N ALA A 136 8.26 -6.83 -1.44
CA ALA A 136 9.14 -6.88 -0.28
C ALA A 136 8.62 -5.97 0.85
N ASN A 137 8.69 -6.46 2.09
CA ASN A 137 8.42 -5.71 3.31
C ASN A 137 9.68 -5.68 4.20
N PRO A 138 10.72 -4.91 3.80
CA PRO A 138 11.97 -4.86 4.53
C PRO A 138 11.73 -4.31 5.93
N GLY A 139 12.28 -4.98 6.94
CA GLY A 139 12.10 -4.58 8.34
C GLY A 139 10.67 -4.74 8.88
N LYS A 140 9.79 -5.50 8.20
CA LYS A 140 8.41 -5.79 8.65
C LYS A 140 7.61 -4.51 9.01
N ARG A 141 7.77 -3.49 8.17
CA ARG A 141 7.16 -2.17 8.37
C ARG A 141 5.66 -2.23 8.19
N LEU A 142 5.21 -2.99 7.18
CA LEU A 142 3.80 -3.27 6.95
C LEU A 142 3.31 -4.40 7.86
N LYS A 143 2.11 -4.23 8.40
CA LYS A 143 1.45 -5.12 9.37
C LYS A 143 0.02 -5.44 8.92
N ARG A 144 -0.56 -6.46 9.53
CA ARG A 144 -1.99 -6.78 9.38
C ARG A 144 -2.83 -5.58 9.81
N GLY A 145 -3.85 -5.26 9.03
CA GLY A 145 -4.72 -4.10 9.24
C GLY A 145 -4.24 -2.82 8.55
N ASP A 146 -3.01 -2.77 8.04
CA ASP A 146 -2.54 -1.62 7.27
C ASP A 146 -3.34 -1.49 5.97
N LYS A 147 -3.53 -0.25 5.55
CA LYS A 147 -4.30 0.10 4.35
C LYS A 147 -3.34 0.47 3.22
N LEU A 148 -3.42 -0.26 2.12
CA LEU A 148 -2.49 -0.14 1.01
C LEU A 148 -3.20 0.18 -0.31
N SER A 149 -2.51 0.95 -1.14
CA SER A 149 -2.87 1.16 -2.55
C SER A 149 -1.93 0.37 -3.47
N LEU A 150 -2.45 -0.46 -4.37
CA LEU A 150 -1.69 -1.17 -5.40
C LEU A 150 -1.63 -0.36 -6.69
N VAL A 151 -0.42 -0.19 -7.23
CA VAL A 151 -0.17 0.51 -8.49
C VAL A 151 0.55 -0.40 -9.48
N ILE A 152 0.01 -0.50 -10.70
CA ILE A 152 0.60 -1.25 -11.83
C ILE A 152 0.54 -0.39 -13.09
N GLY A 153 1.59 0.41 -13.35
CA GLY A 153 1.53 1.39 -14.44
C GLY A 153 0.43 2.41 -14.18
N ASP A 154 -0.51 2.55 -15.11
CA ASP A 154 -1.66 3.47 -14.99
C ASP A 154 -2.83 2.89 -14.17
N PHE A 155 -2.74 1.62 -13.78
CA PHE A 155 -3.72 0.99 -12.91
C PHE A 155 -3.42 1.33 -11.45
N LYS A 156 -4.45 1.78 -10.73
CA LYS A 156 -4.44 2.00 -9.29
C LYS A 156 -5.71 1.46 -8.68
N VAL A 157 -5.58 0.75 -7.57
CA VAL A 157 -6.65 0.38 -6.65
C VAL A 157 -6.21 0.74 -5.25
N GLU A 158 -7.10 1.35 -4.49
CA GLU A 158 -6.78 1.90 -3.17
C GLU A 158 -7.55 1.14 -2.09
N HIS A 159 -7.19 1.40 -0.84
CA HIS A 159 -7.85 0.95 0.37
C HIS A 159 -7.95 -0.57 0.55
N ILE A 160 -6.94 -1.30 0.08
CA ILE A 160 -6.84 -2.74 0.32
C ILE A 160 -6.23 -2.96 1.70
N ILE A 161 -6.95 -3.70 2.55
CA ILE A 161 -6.49 -4.03 3.91
C ILE A 161 -5.59 -5.27 3.86
N VAL A 162 -4.49 -5.24 4.61
CA VAL A 162 -3.62 -6.41 4.80
C VAL A 162 -4.28 -7.42 5.75
N GLU A 163 -4.55 -8.62 5.25
CA GLU A 163 -5.08 -9.79 5.97
C GLU A 163 -4.03 -10.56 6.78
#